data_AF-A0A966PMS7-F1
#
_entry.id   AF-A0A966PMS7-F1
#
_cell.length_a   1.000
_cell.length_b   1.000
_cell.length_c   1.000
_cell.angle_alpha   90.00
_cell.angle_beta   90.00
_cell.angle_gamma   90.00
#
_symmetry.space_group_name_H-M   'P 1'
#
loop_
_entity.id
_entity.type
_entity.pdbx_description
1 polymer ?
#
loop_
_entity_poly.entity_id
_entity_poly.type
_entity_poly.pdbx_seq_one_letter_code
_entity_poly.pdbx_strand_id
1 'polypeptide(L)'
;MGNPDKAQRSRSTTTVDEVIDHPHRHIPLTAVHNFRDIGGYTTADGRRVAWRKVFRADGLYRLTAEDLELLRPLGLRTVIDLRTAEELQERGTFPVDRYPVEFHHFSIIDRTWDMEEARKWSEQQSEFLREKYHLMLEQGGDFVGAALRVIADSKNSPVVFHCAAGKDRTGFGGRASVVGTRRRRRHGGRRLRTQPRSR
;
A
#
# COMPACT_ATOMS: atom_id res chain seq x y z
N MET A 1 -27.64 29.58 39.86
CA MET A 1 -26.18 29.39 40.04
C MET A 1 -25.80 28.08 39.39
N GLY A 2 -25.00 28.13 38.32
CA GLY A 2 -24.51 26.93 37.62
C GLY A 2 -23.15 26.49 38.14
N ASN A 3 -22.81 25.22 37.89
CA ASN A 3 -21.50 24.82 37.38
C ASN A 3 -21.63 23.43 36.69
N PRO A 4 -20.77 23.10 35.72
CA PRO A 4 -21.15 22.58 34.41
C PRO A 4 -20.34 21.28 34.15
N ASP A 5 -20.08 20.94 32.89
CA ASP A 5 -19.01 20.01 32.49
C ASP A 5 -19.12 18.55 32.92
N LYS A 6 -20.17 17.90 32.42
CA LYS A 6 -19.94 16.61 31.77
C LYS A 6 -19.47 16.88 30.35
N ALA A 7 -18.16 17.13 30.21
CA ALA A 7 -17.48 17.18 28.92
C ALA A 7 -17.62 15.82 28.26
N GLN A 8 -18.68 15.69 27.45
CA GLN A 8 -18.94 14.56 26.59
C GLN A 8 -17.83 14.57 25.55
N ARG A 9 -16.77 13.79 25.78
CA ARG A 9 -15.74 13.52 24.79
C ARG A 9 -16.41 12.88 23.59
N SER A 10 -16.80 13.73 22.65
CA SER A 10 -17.21 13.37 21.30
C SER A 10 -16.04 12.62 20.67
N ARG A 11 -16.08 11.28 20.74
CA ARG A 11 -15.27 10.45 19.86
C ARG A 11 -15.88 10.63 18.48
N SER A 12 -15.31 11.55 17.71
CA SER A 12 -15.49 11.58 16.25
C SER A 12 -15.15 10.19 15.75
N THR A 13 -16.16 9.40 15.44
CA THR A 13 -16.00 8.10 14.79
C THR A 13 -15.74 8.36 13.32
N THR A 14 -14.49 8.67 12.98
CA THR A 14 -14.03 8.65 11.60
C THR A 14 -14.33 7.27 11.03
N THR A 15 -15.06 7.21 9.92
CA THR A 15 -15.42 5.93 9.31
C THR A 15 -14.18 5.26 8.73
N VAL A 16 -14.20 3.93 8.61
CA VAL A 16 -13.08 3.17 8.01
C VAL A 16 -12.76 3.69 6.60
N ASP A 17 -13.80 4.07 5.84
CA ASP A 17 -13.66 4.61 4.48
C ASP A 17 -12.98 5.98 4.48
N GLU A 18 -13.32 6.89 5.40
CA GLU A 18 -12.66 8.20 5.53
C GLU A 18 -11.15 8.08 5.86
N VAL A 19 -10.78 7.06 6.66
CA VAL A 19 -9.37 6.82 6.99
C VAL A 19 -8.62 6.21 5.80
N ILE A 20 -9.23 5.23 5.12
CA ILE A 20 -8.59 4.49 4.02
C ILE A 20 -8.49 5.37 2.77
N ASP A 21 -9.56 6.07 2.39
CA ASP A 21 -9.66 6.85 1.16
C ASP A 21 -9.40 8.34 1.38
N HIS A 22 -8.64 8.67 2.43
CA HIS A 22 -8.24 10.03 2.74
C HIS A 22 -7.60 10.71 1.50
N PRO A 23 -8.04 11.91 1.09
CA PRO A 23 -7.69 12.51 -0.21
C PRO A 23 -6.19 12.76 -0.38
N HIS A 24 -5.47 12.96 0.72
CA HIS A 24 -4.02 13.18 0.71
C HIS A 24 -3.17 11.90 0.79
N ARG A 25 -3.81 10.72 0.86
CA ARG A 25 -3.12 9.43 1.03
C ARG A 25 -2.53 8.93 -0.27
N HIS A 26 -3.31 8.98 -1.35
CA HIS A 26 -2.86 8.50 -2.65
C HIS A 26 -2.16 9.64 -3.40
N ILE A 27 -0.92 9.41 -3.81
CA ILE A 27 -0.16 10.35 -4.63
C ILE A 27 -0.15 9.77 -6.05
N PRO A 28 -0.88 10.38 -7.00
CA PRO A 28 -0.96 9.84 -8.36
C PRO A 28 0.38 10.04 -9.07
N LEU A 29 0.93 8.95 -9.57
CA LEU A 29 2.08 8.90 -10.46
C LEU A 29 1.65 8.27 -11.79
N THR A 30 2.36 8.57 -12.85
CA THR A 30 2.09 8.11 -14.22
C THR A 30 2.44 6.64 -14.39
N ALA A 31 3.62 6.19 -13.95
CA ALA A 31 4.08 4.81 -14.20
C ALA A 31 4.08 3.91 -12.96
N VAL A 32 4.09 4.49 -11.77
CA VAL A 32 4.04 3.77 -10.49
C VAL A 32 2.61 3.77 -9.96
N HIS A 33 2.10 2.60 -9.60
CA HIS A 33 0.79 2.50 -8.97
C HIS A 33 0.96 2.35 -7.46
N ASN A 34 -0.11 2.62 -6.72
CA ASN A 34 -0.18 2.38 -5.28
C ASN A 34 0.86 3.15 -4.43
N PHE A 35 1.34 4.30 -4.91
CA PHE A 35 2.14 5.22 -4.09
C PHE A 35 1.24 5.88 -3.06
N ARG A 36 1.39 5.49 -1.78
CA ARG A 36 0.49 5.90 -0.70
C ARG A 36 1.25 6.29 0.56
N ASP A 37 0.77 7.33 1.20
CA ASP A 37 1.17 7.73 2.55
C ASP A 37 0.55 6.80 3.61
N ILE A 38 1.32 6.44 4.64
CA ILE A 38 0.85 5.62 5.77
C ILE A 38 0.38 6.51 6.94
N GLY A 39 0.48 7.84 6.81
CA GLY A 39 0.00 8.80 7.79
C GLY A 39 -1.50 8.71 8.10
N GLY A 40 -1.89 9.32 9.22
CA GLY A 40 -3.29 9.55 9.60
C GLY A 40 -4.01 8.37 10.26
N TYR A 41 -3.44 7.17 10.28
CA TYR A 41 -3.97 6.06 11.07
C TYR A 41 -3.86 6.34 12.57
N THR A 42 -4.90 5.98 13.31
CA THR A 42 -4.91 6.04 14.77
C THR A 42 -4.34 4.75 15.32
N THR A 43 -3.34 4.90 16.18
CA THR A 43 -2.69 3.80 16.90
C THR A 43 -3.54 3.36 18.10
N ALA A 44 -3.24 2.19 18.67
CA ALA A 44 -4.02 1.63 19.78
C ALA A 44 -4.06 2.53 21.04
N ASP A 45 -3.06 3.38 21.23
CA ASP A 45 -2.99 4.35 22.34
C ASP A 45 -3.62 5.71 22.00
N GLY A 46 -4.23 5.86 20.83
CA GLY A 46 -4.91 7.08 20.40
C GLY A 46 -4.01 8.11 19.71
N ARG A 47 -2.70 7.89 19.60
CA ARG A 47 -1.82 8.73 18.77
C ARG A 47 -2.07 8.52 17.28
N ARG A 48 -1.64 9.46 16.44
CA ARG A 48 -1.76 9.36 14.99
C ARG A 48 -0.40 9.15 14.33
N VAL A 49 -0.35 8.28 13.32
CA VAL A 49 0.82 8.15 12.44
C VAL A 49 1.03 9.48 11.72
N ALA A 50 2.25 10.02 11.78
CA ALA A 50 2.59 11.29 11.15
C ALA A 50 2.47 11.21 9.62
N TRP A 51 1.85 12.22 9.01
CA TRP A 51 1.79 12.35 7.55
C TRP A 51 3.17 12.64 6.96
N ARG A 52 3.38 12.19 5.72
CA ARG A 52 4.59 12.46 4.91
C ARG A 52 5.89 12.00 5.56
N LYS A 53 5.83 10.92 6.33
CA LYS A 53 7.01 10.27 6.94
C LYS A 53 7.31 8.91 6.34
N VAL A 54 6.27 8.12 6.06
CA VAL A 54 6.42 6.77 5.51
C VAL A 54 5.43 6.59 4.38
N PHE A 55 5.95 6.16 3.23
CA PHE A 55 5.20 5.82 2.05
C PHE A 55 5.39 4.34 1.70
N ARG A 56 4.39 3.79 1.02
CA ARG A 56 4.50 2.51 0.33
C ARG A 56 4.25 2.72 -1.16
N ALA A 57 4.85 1.89 -1.99
CA ALA A 57 4.61 1.91 -3.43
C ALA A 57 4.71 0.50 -4.05
N ASP A 58 4.34 0.40 -5.32
CA ASP A 58 4.77 -0.72 -6.17
C ASP A 58 6.16 -0.43 -6.80
N GLY A 59 6.55 -1.22 -7.81
CA GLY A 59 7.88 -1.17 -8.41
C GLY A 59 8.33 0.22 -8.87
N LEU A 60 9.14 0.90 -8.05
CA LEU A 60 9.66 2.25 -8.30
C LEU A 60 10.72 2.31 -9.41
N TYR A 61 11.19 1.16 -9.90
CA TYR A 61 12.07 1.06 -11.07
C TYR A 61 11.39 1.59 -12.36
N ARG A 62 10.07 1.82 -12.34
CA ARG A 62 9.28 2.33 -13.46
C ARG A 62 9.10 3.85 -13.48
N LEU A 63 9.59 4.57 -12.47
CA LEU A 63 9.39 6.02 -12.36
C LEU A 63 9.87 6.73 -13.64
N THR A 64 8.99 7.56 -14.21
CA THR A 64 9.37 8.46 -15.31
C THR A 64 10.07 9.70 -14.78
N ALA A 65 10.59 10.55 -15.68
CA ALA A 65 11.15 11.83 -15.28
C ALA A 65 10.09 12.73 -14.64
N GLU A 66 8.87 12.72 -15.16
CA GLU A 66 7.72 13.46 -14.63
C GLU A 66 7.33 12.97 -13.23
N ASP A 67 7.33 11.65 -13.01
CA ASP A 67 7.08 11.08 -11.69
C ASP A 67 8.11 11.55 -10.66
N LEU A 68 9.39 11.62 -11.05
CA LEU A 68 10.45 12.11 -10.15
C LEU A 68 10.22 13.57 -9.77
N GLU A 69 9.82 14.43 -10.71
CA GLU A 69 9.48 15.83 -10.41
C GLU A 69 8.29 15.95 -9.45
N LEU A 70 7.26 15.10 -9.60
CA LEU A 70 6.14 15.03 -8.66
C LEU A 70 6.56 14.58 -7.26
N LEU A 71 7.60 13.74 -7.15
CA LEU A 71 8.15 13.28 -5.87
C LEU A 71 9.12 14.28 -5.22
N ARG A 72 9.68 15.25 -5.96
CA ARG A 72 10.67 16.20 -5.39
C ARG A 72 10.15 16.99 -4.20
N PRO A 73 8.93 17.54 -4.20
CA PRO A 73 8.39 18.27 -3.05
C PRO A 73 8.20 17.42 -1.80
N LEU A 74 8.14 16.09 -1.94
CA LEU A 74 8.08 15.18 -0.78
C LEU A 74 9.43 15.09 -0.08
N GLY A 75 10.53 15.39 -0.77
CA GLY A 75 11.88 15.34 -0.23
C GLY A 75 12.23 13.96 0.33
N LEU A 76 11.92 12.89 -0.41
CA LEU A 76 12.25 11.53 -0.02
C LEU A 76 13.74 11.45 0.34
N ARG A 77 14.05 10.85 1.48
CA ARG A 77 15.43 10.63 1.92
C ARG A 77 15.88 9.21 1.71
N THR A 78 14.96 8.26 1.84
CA THR A 78 15.30 6.84 1.89
C THR A 78 14.35 6.00 1.04
N VAL A 79 14.92 5.05 0.30
CA VAL A 79 14.18 4.04 -0.47
C VAL A 79 14.57 2.65 0.03
N ILE A 80 13.57 1.83 0.34
CA ILE A 80 13.75 0.43 0.71
C ILE A 80 13.11 -0.46 -0.38
N ASP A 81 13.94 -1.22 -1.08
CA ASP A 81 13.50 -2.21 -2.06
C ASP A 81 13.47 -3.60 -1.43
N LEU A 82 12.28 -4.23 -1.41
CA LEU A 82 12.03 -5.54 -0.81
C LEU A 82 12.05 -6.68 -1.85
N ARG A 83 12.39 -6.37 -3.11
CA ARG A 83 12.44 -7.33 -4.20
C ARG A 83 13.65 -8.25 -4.11
N THR A 84 13.64 -9.32 -4.89
CA THR A 84 14.78 -10.23 -5.02
C THR A 84 15.92 -9.54 -5.76
N ALA A 85 17.16 -9.99 -5.53
CA ALA A 85 18.31 -9.48 -6.28
C ALA A 85 18.13 -9.68 -7.80
N GLU A 86 17.55 -10.80 -8.21
CA GLU A 86 17.19 -11.10 -9.60
C GLU A 86 16.26 -10.03 -10.21
N GLU A 87 15.17 -9.67 -9.51
CA GLU A 87 14.25 -8.63 -9.97
C GLU A 87 14.94 -7.25 -10.12
N LEU A 88 15.95 -6.95 -9.30
CA LEU A 88 16.73 -5.71 -9.43
C LEU A 88 17.64 -5.75 -10.66
N GLN A 89 18.30 -6.88 -10.93
CA GLN A 89 19.17 -7.04 -12.09
C GLN A 89 18.37 -6.98 -13.41
N GLU A 90 17.22 -7.66 -13.46
CA GLU A 90 16.41 -7.73 -14.68
C GLU A 90 15.67 -6.43 -14.99
N ARG A 91 15.18 -5.72 -13.96
CA ARG A 91 14.23 -4.61 -14.14
C ARG A 91 14.78 -3.25 -13.73
N GLY A 92 15.97 -3.23 -13.12
CA GLY A 92 16.58 -2.04 -12.55
C GLY A 92 16.07 -1.69 -11.15
N THR A 93 16.61 -0.60 -10.62
CA THR A 93 16.39 -0.08 -9.28
C THR A 93 15.69 1.28 -9.33
N PHE A 94 15.45 1.87 -8.16
CA PHE A 94 15.13 3.29 -8.06
C PHE A 94 16.25 4.14 -8.71
N PRO A 95 15.93 5.17 -9.51
CA PRO A 95 16.92 5.95 -10.27
C PRO A 95 17.65 6.96 -9.36
N VAL A 96 18.51 6.45 -8.47
CA VAL A 96 19.25 7.23 -7.46
C VAL A 96 20.11 8.35 -8.06
N ASP A 97 20.62 8.17 -9.29
CA ASP A 97 21.42 9.18 -9.98
C ASP A 97 20.62 10.44 -10.33
N ARG A 98 19.29 10.32 -10.50
CA ARG A 98 18.39 11.43 -10.86
C ARG A 98 17.67 12.02 -9.65
N TYR A 99 17.55 11.22 -8.59
CA TYR A 99 16.96 11.60 -7.31
C TYR A 99 17.77 10.94 -6.19
N PRO A 100 18.80 11.64 -5.66
CA PRO A 100 19.66 11.08 -4.63
C PRO A 100 18.89 10.76 -3.34
N VAL A 101 19.03 9.52 -2.88
CA VAL A 101 18.44 8.97 -1.65
C VAL A 101 19.40 7.96 -1.05
N GLU A 102 19.25 7.66 0.24
CA GLU A 102 19.79 6.45 0.82
C GLU A 102 18.98 5.24 0.34
N PHE A 103 19.64 4.29 -0.30
CA PHE A 103 19.00 3.11 -0.89
C PHE A 103 19.35 1.85 -0.10
N HIS A 104 18.34 1.14 0.37
CA HIS A 104 18.49 -0.16 1.04
C HIS A 104 17.80 -1.26 0.24
N HIS A 105 18.49 -2.38 0.07
CA HIS A 105 17.92 -3.59 -0.50
C HIS A 105 17.80 -4.65 0.59
N PHE A 106 16.55 -5.00 0.94
CA PHE A 106 16.23 -5.99 1.97
C PHE A 106 15.29 -7.04 1.38
N SER A 107 15.87 -8.01 0.68
CA SER A 107 15.11 -9.06 0.00
C SER A 107 14.35 -9.92 1.02
N ILE A 108 13.01 -9.88 0.99
CA ILE A 108 12.17 -10.67 1.92
C ILE A 108 12.11 -12.16 1.54
N ILE A 109 12.40 -12.48 0.28
CA ILE A 109 12.43 -13.85 -0.24
C ILE A 109 13.70 -14.02 -1.09
N ASP A 110 14.26 -15.23 -1.10
CA ASP A 110 15.51 -15.48 -1.81
C ASP A 110 15.34 -15.58 -3.33
N ARG A 111 14.15 -15.96 -3.79
CA ARG A 111 13.86 -16.19 -5.22
C ARG A 111 12.54 -15.58 -5.64
N THR A 112 12.52 -15.08 -6.87
CA THR A 112 11.31 -14.54 -7.50
C THR A 112 10.29 -15.68 -7.66
N TRP A 113 9.01 -15.39 -7.38
CA TRP A 113 7.97 -16.39 -7.58
C TRP A 113 7.86 -16.73 -9.06
N ASP A 114 8.01 -18.02 -9.38
CA ASP A 114 7.81 -18.53 -10.72
C ASP A 114 6.31 -18.46 -11.07
N MET A 115 5.99 -17.66 -12.09
CA MET A 115 4.62 -17.48 -12.55
C MET A 115 4.11 -18.67 -13.37
N GLU A 116 4.99 -19.50 -13.92
CA GLU A 116 4.62 -20.78 -14.54
C GLU A 116 4.29 -21.82 -13.47
N GLU A 117 5.07 -21.87 -12.38
CA GLU A 117 4.71 -22.63 -11.18
C GLU A 117 3.35 -22.16 -10.65
N ALA A 118 3.16 -20.85 -10.45
CA ALA A 118 1.90 -20.29 -9.95
C ALA A 118 0.69 -20.66 -10.82
N ARG A 119 0.87 -20.80 -12.14
CA ARG A 119 -0.18 -21.25 -13.07
C ARG A 119 -0.58 -22.71 -12.88
N LYS A 120 0.34 -23.57 -12.42
CA LYS A 120 0.04 -24.98 -12.10
C LYS A 120 -0.89 -25.10 -10.88
N TRP A 121 -0.93 -24.08 -10.03
CA TRP A 121 -1.81 -23.99 -8.87
C TRP A 121 -3.15 -23.28 -9.18
N SER A 122 -3.57 -23.18 -10.44
CA SER A 122 -4.75 -22.37 -10.85
C SER A 122 -6.03 -22.71 -10.10
N GLU A 123 -6.22 -23.97 -9.69
CA GLU A 123 -7.36 -24.45 -8.92
C GLU A 123 -7.19 -24.27 -7.39
N GLN A 124 -5.96 -24.01 -6.91
CA GLN A 124 -5.55 -23.97 -5.51
C GLN A 124 -4.72 -22.71 -5.18
N GLN A 125 -5.08 -21.57 -5.77
CA GLN A 125 -4.36 -20.30 -5.60
C GLN A 125 -4.20 -19.88 -4.12
N SER A 126 -5.13 -20.25 -3.25
CA SER A 126 -5.05 -19.98 -1.81
C SER A 126 -3.93 -20.76 -1.11
N GLU A 127 -3.68 -22.00 -1.51
CA GLU A 127 -2.64 -22.85 -0.93
C GLU A 127 -1.26 -22.39 -1.37
N PHE A 128 -1.12 -22.08 -2.66
CA PHE A 128 0.09 -21.45 -3.20
C PHE A 128 0.43 -20.15 -2.45
N LEU A 129 -0.55 -19.25 -2.27
CA LEU A 129 -0.32 -18.02 -1.52
C LEU A 129 0.06 -18.32 -0.06
N ARG A 130 -0.64 -19.24 0.61
CA ARG A 130 -0.30 -19.63 1.99
C ARG A 130 1.15 -20.09 2.10
N GLU A 131 1.60 -20.95 1.21
CA GLU A 131 2.98 -21.46 1.19
C GLU A 131 3.99 -20.33 0.98
N LYS A 132 3.75 -19.43 0.00
CA LYS A 132 4.65 -18.30 -0.22
C LYS A 132 4.69 -17.32 0.96
N TYR A 133 3.57 -17.11 1.66
CA TYR A 133 3.54 -16.29 2.88
C TYR A 133 4.29 -16.97 4.05
N HIS A 134 4.22 -18.30 4.18
CA HIS A 134 5.05 -19.02 5.15
C HIS A 134 6.54 -18.84 4.85
N LEU A 135 6.93 -18.97 3.58
CA LEU A 135 8.31 -18.76 3.15
C LEU A 135 8.84 -17.36 3.50
N MET A 136 8.01 -16.33 3.30
CA MET A 136 8.35 -14.94 3.67
C MET A 136 8.57 -14.77 5.16
N LEU A 137 7.84 -15.50 6.00
CA LEU A 137 8.00 -15.45 7.46
C LEU A 137 9.25 -16.19 7.90
N GLU A 138 9.56 -17.32 7.28
CA GLU A 138 10.75 -18.13 7.59
C GLU A 138 12.05 -17.45 7.14
N GLN A 139 12.06 -16.82 5.96
CA GLN A 139 13.26 -16.22 5.37
C GLN A 139 13.40 -14.73 5.67
N GLY A 140 12.28 -14.01 5.71
CA GLY A 140 12.26 -12.55 5.66
C GLY A 140 12.38 -11.86 7.02
N GLY A 141 12.38 -12.60 8.14
CA GLY A 141 12.32 -12.03 9.49
C GLY A 141 13.38 -10.96 9.76
N ASP A 142 14.65 -11.27 9.48
CA ASP A 142 15.76 -10.34 9.70
C ASP A 142 15.69 -9.13 8.78
N PHE A 143 15.30 -9.32 7.52
CA PHE A 143 15.16 -8.26 6.51
C PHE A 143 13.99 -7.32 6.82
N VAL A 144 12.86 -7.88 7.27
CA VAL A 144 11.72 -7.09 7.78
C VAL A 144 12.15 -6.31 9.02
N GLY A 145 12.87 -6.93 9.94
CA GLY A 145 13.43 -6.25 11.11
C GLY A 145 14.37 -5.11 10.73
N ALA A 146 15.23 -5.30 9.73
CA ALA A 146 16.13 -4.28 9.20
C ALA A 146 15.36 -3.12 8.56
N ALA A 147 14.37 -3.42 7.71
CA ALA A 147 13.50 -2.41 7.11
C ALA A 147 12.76 -1.58 8.17
N LEU A 148 12.19 -2.24 9.19
CA LEU A 148 11.50 -1.57 10.27
C LEU A 148 12.43 -0.67 11.11
N ARG A 149 13.68 -1.10 11.34
CA ARG A 149 14.69 -0.27 12.02
C ARG A 149 15.00 1.00 11.22
N VAL A 150 15.16 0.88 9.90
CA VAL A 150 15.37 2.05 9.01
C VAL A 150 14.16 2.99 9.05
N ILE A 151 12.94 2.45 8.98
CA ILE A 151 11.69 3.23 9.04
C ILE A 151 11.51 3.92 10.39
N ALA A 152 11.91 3.28 11.49
CA ALA A 152 11.74 3.80 12.84
C ALA A 152 12.69 4.96 13.17
N ASP A 153 13.86 5.05 12.51
CA ASP A 153 14.76 6.20 12.67
C ASP A 153 14.22 7.42 11.91
N SER A 154 13.86 8.46 12.67
CA SER A 154 13.29 9.68 12.10
C SER A 154 14.24 10.44 11.19
N LYS A 155 15.55 10.20 11.26
CA LYS A 155 16.56 10.79 10.35
C LYS A 155 16.40 10.31 8.91
N ASN A 156 15.88 9.09 8.73
CA ASN A 156 15.67 8.48 7.42
C ASN A 156 14.37 8.97 6.75
N SER A 157 13.51 9.65 7.50
CA SER A 157 12.22 10.13 6.99
C SER A 157 12.35 11.40 6.13
N PRO A 158 11.66 11.48 4.98
CA PRO A 158 10.62 10.55 4.52
C PRO A 158 11.16 9.30 3.82
N VAL A 159 10.63 8.14 4.20
CA VAL A 159 11.00 6.82 3.67
C VAL A 159 9.91 6.31 2.72
N VAL A 160 10.28 5.69 1.62
CA VAL A 160 9.37 4.84 0.83
C VAL A 160 9.89 3.40 0.80
N PHE A 161 9.02 2.43 1.05
CA PHE A 161 9.32 1.02 0.83
C PHE A 161 8.43 0.42 -0.25
N HIS A 162 8.99 -0.48 -1.06
CA HIS A 162 8.23 -1.09 -2.15
C HIS A 162 8.66 -2.53 -2.42
N CYS A 163 7.84 -3.23 -3.20
CA CYS A 163 8.21 -4.48 -3.85
C CYS A 163 7.86 -4.41 -5.34
N ALA A 164 7.67 -5.53 -6.03
CA ALA A 164 7.24 -5.50 -7.43
C ALA A 164 5.79 -5.00 -7.61
N ALA A 165 4.83 -5.66 -6.94
CA ALA A 165 3.41 -5.34 -7.09
C ALA A 165 2.88 -4.35 -6.03
N GLY A 166 3.70 -4.02 -5.04
CA GLY A 166 3.28 -3.18 -3.92
C GLY A 166 2.12 -3.79 -3.13
N LYS A 167 1.97 -5.12 -3.12
CA LYS A 167 0.82 -5.83 -2.53
C LYS A 167 1.24 -6.86 -1.49
N ASP A 168 1.98 -7.90 -1.87
CA ASP A 168 2.24 -9.04 -0.98
C ASP A 168 3.39 -8.73 -0.02
N ARG A 169 4.60 -8.52 -0.54
CA ARG A 169 5.79 -8.12 0.27
C ARG A 169 5.62 -6.76 0.96
N THR A 170 4.88 -5.83 0.34
CA THR A 170 4.57 -4.49 0.90
C THR A 170 3.32 -4.51 1.79
N GLY A 171 2.56 -5.61 1.77
CA GLY A 171 1.30 -5.78 2.48
C GLY A 171 1.44 -6.29 3.90
N PHE A 172 2.66 -6.60 4.33
CA PHE A 172 3.02 -6.79 5.74
C PHE A 172 2.85 -5.45 6.47
N GLY A 173 1.58 -5.08 6.74
CA GLY A 173 1.17 -3.78 7.26
C GLY A 173 0.03 -3.06 6.51
N GLY A 174 -0.58 -3.61 5.45
CA GLY A 174 -1.73 -2.93 4.84
C GLY A 174 -2.36 -3.58 3.60
N ARG A 175 -3.66 -3.86 3.72
CA ARG A 175 -4.70 -4.27 2.75
C ARG A 175 -4.24 -4.93 1.44
N ALA A 176 -4.44 -6.25 1.38
CA ALA A 176 -4.59 -7.01 0.15
C ALA A 176 -5.95 -6.67 -0.50
N SER A 177 -5.95 -5.90 -1.58
CA SER A 177 -7.11 -5.86 -2.47
C SER A 177 -7.07 -7.11 -3.35
N VAL A 178 -7.88 -8.11 -2.99
CA VAL A 178 -8.28 -9.19 -3.91
C VAL A 178 -9.02 -8.52 -5.08
N VAL A 179 -8.44 -8.63 -6.27
CA VAL A 179 -9.12 -8.30 -7.53
C VAL A 179 -10.28 -9.28 -7.66
N GLY A 180 -11.51 -8.76 -7.52
CA GLY A 180 -12.71 -9.59 -7.57
C GLY A 180 -14.02 -8.88 -7.29
N THR A 181 -14.13 -7.56 -7.47
CA THR A 181 -15.45 -6.91 -7.40
C THR A 181 -16.19 -7.12 -8.72
N ARG A 182 -17.00 -8.18 -8.81
CA ARG A 182 -18.14 -8.22 -9.73
C ARG A 182 -19.07 -7.06 -9.35
N ARG A 183 -19.04 -5.96 -10.11
CA ARG A 183 -20.08 -4.93 -10.08
C ARG A 183 -21.42 -5.60 -10.36
N ARG A 184 -22.27 -5.75 -9.33
CA ARG A 184 -23.70 -6.03 -9.54
C ARG A 184 -24.30 -4.85 -10.30
N ARG A 185 -24.63 -5.07 -11.58
CA ARG A 185 -25.49 -4.16 -12.35
C ARG A 185 -26.85 -4.10 -11.64
N ARG A 186 -27.19 -2.96 -11.05
CA ARG A 186 -28.58 -2.66 -10.67
C ARG A 186 -29.38 -2.58 -11.97
N HIS A 187 -30.16 -3.63 -12.27
CA HIS A 187 -31.23 -3.53 -13.26
C HIS A 187 -32.28 -2.55 -12.72
N GLY A 188 -32.44 -1.42 -13.41
CA GLY A 188 -33.54 -0.51 -13.19
C GLY A 188 -34.85 -1.21 -13.52
N GLY A 189 -35.63 -1.53 -12.50
CA GLY A 189 -37.00 -2.00 -12.65
C GLY A 189 -37.85 -0.90 -13.27
N ARG A 190 -38.19 -1.05 -14.56
CA ARG A 190 -39.31 -0.35 -15.19
C ARG A 190 -40.59 -0.76 -14.46
N ARG A 191 -41.13 0.14 -13.64
CA ARG A 191 -42.53 0.05 -13.18
C ARG A 191 -43.42 0.35 -14.39
N LEU A 192 -44.04 -0.68 -14.95
CA LEU A 192 -45.17 -0.54 -15.86
C LEU A 192 -46.35 0.00 -15.04
N ARG A 193 -46.72 1.26 -15.28
CA ARG A 193 -48.01 1.83 -14.87
C ARG A 193 -49.09 1.24 -15.78
N THR A 194 -49.93 0.38 -15.23
CA THR A 194 -51.22 0.03 -15.82
C THR A 194 -52.16 1.23 -15.65
N GLN A 195 -52.58 1.85 -16.76
CA GLN A 195 -53.72 2.77 -16.77
C GLN A 195 -55.03 1.98 -16.65
N PRO A 196 -56.03 2.47 -15.91
CA PRO A 196 -57.38 1.91 -15.95
C PRO A 196 -58.10 2.37 -17.22
N ARG A 197 -58.68 1.43 -17.97
CA ARG A 197 -59.66 1.73 -19.03
C ARG A 197 -60.96 2.20 -18.39
N SER A 198 -61.46 3.35 -18.82
CA SER A 198 -62.83 3.79 -18.55
C SER A 198 -63.51 4.21 -19.86
N ARG A 199 -64.66 3.58 -20.09
CA ARG A 199 -65.66 3.75 -21.16
C ARG A 199 -65.41 3.01 -22.46
#